data_AF-A0A8C7KWI0-F1
#
_entry.id   AF-A0A8C7KWI0-F1
#
_cell.length_a   1.000
_cell.length_b   1.000
_cell.length_c   1.000
_cell.angle_alpha   90.00
_cell.angle_beta   90.00
_cell.angle_gamma   90.00
#
_symmetry.space_group_name_H-M   'P 1'
#
loop_
_entity.id
_entity.type
_entity.pdbx_description
1 polymer ?
#
loop_
_entity_poly.entity_id
_entity_poly.type
_entity_poly.pdbx_seq_one_letter_code
_entity_poly.pdbx_strand_id
1 'polypeptide(L)'
;MSQSTFCSNSYKVSLSELTDLHVIRYEVEKDLLPLVLSNCQYSLERGKETLSEYDLPKIQQQVLTRFLQGKPLITLTGIPILVTRHERDYESILKTVKGKVSQERLPSLTLTALSRDLESHSEVCDALKAMELALGFLSMTGGDTHMPLVRYLGDTLRMSEQTEPHFLKSCCMIPLSVWITLRFLPLSSLLKDPFSGVSAEYQKHLEEEQKKLLQGFITVGNINTWLLEMHEFLLLNLGSPRASDTYGPHWSVKETLAAYMDRKEVQVPPDVEASFPDEILLSQIVETWKFTVTYKQEWMM
;
A
#
# COMPACT_ATOMS: atom_id res chain seq x y z
N MET A 1 -34.68 24.14 -27.74
CA MET A 1 -33.63 24.66 -26.83
C MET A 1 -34.30 25.11 -25.55
N SER A 2 -34.35 24.25 -24.54
CA SER A 2 -34.82 24.59 -23.20
C SER A 2 -33.73 24.15 -22.24
N GLN A 3 -32.89 25.11 -21.84
CA GLN A 3 -31.91 24.95 -20.80
C GLN A 3 -32.67 24.70 -19.49
N SER A 4 -32.69 23.47 -18.99
CA SER A 4 -32.95 23.21 -17.59
C SER A 4 -31.62 23.36 -16.85
N THR A 5 -31.37 24.56 -16.35
CA THR A 5 -30.36 24.83 -15.32
C THR A 5 -30.67 23.98 -14.08
N PHE A 6 -30.13 22.76 -14.03
CA PHE A 6 -29.91 22.08 -12.75
C PHE A 6 -28.85 22.89 -12.02
N CYS A 7 -29.31 23.80 -11.17
CA CYS A 7 -28.45 24.62 -10.31
C CYS A 7 -27.42 23.72 -9.63
N SER A 8 -26.16 24.13 -9.68
CA SER A 8 -25.01 23.46 -9.09
C SER A 8 -25.26 23.27 -7.59
N ASN A 9 -25.79 22.10 -7.21
CA ASN A 9 -26.16 21.83 -5.83
C ASN A 9 -24.87 21.53 -5.06
N SER A 10 -24.36 22.54 -4.35
CA SER A 10 -23.17 22.44 -3.50
C SER A 10 -23.40 21.62 -2.23
N TYR A 11 -24.62 21.11 -2.03
CA TYR A 11 -24.99 20.32 -0.85
C TYR A 11 -24.41 18.91 -0.94
N LYS A 12 -23.38 18.65 -0.12
CA LYS A 12 -22.67 17.37 -0.03
C LYS A 12 -22.79 16.83 1.39
N VAL A 13 -22.94 15.51 1.53
CA VAL A 13 -23.02 14.83 2.83
C VAL A 13 -22.11 13.61 2.84
N SER A 14 -21.40 13.40 3.95
CA SER A 14 -20.52 12.25 4.14
C SER A 14 -21.30 10.98 4.47
N LEU A 15 -20.74 9.81 4.16
CA LEU A 15 -21.35 8.52 4.53
C LEU A 15 -21.45 8.31 6.04
N SER A 16 -20.53 8.91 6.81
CA SER A 16 -20.56 8.91 8.28
C SER A 16 -21.75 9.70 8.88
N GLU A 17 -22.30 10.66 8.13
CA GLU A 17 -23.39 11.54 8.58
C GLU A 17 -24.70 11.26 7.81
N LEU A 18 -24.75 10.13 7.09
CA LEU A 18 -25.91 9.77 6.28
C LEU A 18 -27.10 9.44 7.18
N THR A 19 -28.25 9.99 6.83
CA THR A 19 -29.54 9.71 7.49
C THR A 19 -30.57 9.36 6.42
N ASP A 20 -31.68 8.75 6.81
CA ASP A 20 -32.77 8.35 5.89
C ASP A 20 -33.28 9.51 5.01
N LEU A 21 -33.19 10.75 5.49
CA LEU A 21 -33.60 11.95 4.77
C LEU A 21 -32.70 12.27 3.58
N HIS A 22 -31.42 11.87 3.63
CA HIS A 22 -30.44 12.12 2.58
C HIS A 22 -30.57 11.13 1.41
N VAL A 23 -31.17 9.96 1.63
CA VAL A 23 -31.33 8.91 0.61
C VAL A 23 -32.63 9.12 -0.18
N ILE A 24 -32.60 8.78 -1.46
CA ILE A 24 -33.82 8.74 -2.29
C ILE A 24 -34.60 7.48 -1.89
N ARG A 25 -35.73 7.67 -1.22
CA ARG A 25 -36.62 6.59 -0.79
C ARG A 25 -38.04 6.88 -1.28
N TYR A 26 -38.67 5.87 -1.85
CA TYR A 26 -40.05 5.92 -2.31
C TYR A 26 -40.65 4.51 -2.25
N GLU A 27 -41.97 4.42 -2.07
CA GLU A 27 -42.75 3.19 -2.15
C GLU A 27 -43.58 3.19 -3.44
N VAL A 28 -43.45 2.14 -4.25
CA VAL A 28 -44.08 2.07 -5.57
C VAL A 28 -45.60 2.20 -5.48
N GLU A 29 -46.23 1.45 -4.58
CA GLU A 29 -47.69 1.38 -4.46
C GLU A 29 -48.31 2.64 -3.84
N LYS A 30 -47.60 3.27 -2.89
CA LYS A 30 -48.11 4.43 -2.15
C LYS A 30 -47.73 5.76 -2.77
N ASP A 31 -46.57 5.84 -3.38
CA ASP A 31 -46.00 7.12 -3.83
C ASP A 31 -46.04 7.26 -5.36
N LEU A 32 -45.56 6.24 -6.09
CA LEU A 32 -45.44 6.32 -7.56
C LEU A 32 -46.75 6.00 -8.27
N LEU A 33 -47.46 4.95 -7.85
CA LEU A 33 -48.68 4.51 -8.52
C LEU A 33 -49.78 5.61 -8.50
N PRO A 34 -50.07 6.29 -7.38
CA PRO A 34 -51.04 7.39 -7.38
C PRO A 34 -50.57 8.59 -8.23
N LEU A 35 -49.26 8.86 -8.25
CA LEU A 35 -48.68 9.92 -9.06
C LEU A 35 -48.90 9.64 -10.56
N VAL A 36 -48.60 8.43 -11.03
CA VAL A 36 -48.79 8.04 -12.44
C VAL A 36 -50.27 8.06 -12.83
N LEU A 37 -51.14 7.46 -12.01
CA LEU A 37 -52.58 7.41 -12.28
C LEU A 37 -53.22 8.80 -12.29
N SER A 38 -52.79 9.72 -11.42
CA SER A 38 -53.29 11.10 -11.39
C SER A 38 -52.95 11.93 -12.62
N ASN A 39 -51.99 11.48 -13.43
CA ASN A 39 -51.56 12.13 -14.67
C ASN A 39 -51.93 11.29 -15.91
N CYS A 40 -52.80 10.29 -15.76
CA CYS A 40 -53.43 9.57 -16.86
C CYS A 40 -54.70 10.30 -17.28
N GLN A 41 -54.76 10.74 -18.55
CA GLN A 41 -55.92 11.39 -19.15
C GLN A 41 -56.63 10.39 -20.06
N TYR A 42 -57.95 10.33 -19.97
CA TYR A 42 -58.78 9.49 -20.82
C TYR A 42 -59.50 10.34 -21.85
N SER A 43 -59.32 10.02 -23.14
CA SER A 43 -60.06 10.65 -24.22
C SER A 43 -61.01 9.63 -24.88
N LEU A 44 -62.24 10.07 -25.12
CA LEU A 44 -63.31 9.28 -25.73
C LEU A 44 -63.72 9.96 -27.04
N GLU A 45 -63.22 9.43 -28.15
CA GLU A 45 -63.69 9.81 -29.48
C GLU A 45 -64.95 8.99 -29.84
N ARG A 46 -65.98 9.67 -30.36
CA ARG A 46 -67.28 9.04 -30.67
C ARG A 46 -67.10 7.97 -31.76
N GLY A 47 -67.19 6.69 -31.38
CA GLY A 47 -67.05 5.55 -32.28
C GLY A 47 -65.68 4.85 -32.30
N LYS A 48 -64.76 5.21 -31.38
CA LYS A 48 -63.48 4.51 -31.17
C LYS A 48 -63.32 4.05 -29.72
N GLU A 49 -62.31 3.21 -29.47
CA GLU A 49 -61.92 2.77 -28.12
C GLU A 49 -61.38 3.93 -27.28
N THR A 50 -61.53 3.83 -25.95
CA THR A 50 -60.99 4.79 -24.99
C THR A 50 -59.47 4.82 -25.09
N LEU A 51 -58.90 5.97 -25.44
CA LEU A 51 -57.45 6.17 -25.46
C LEU A 51 -57.00 6.72 -24.10
N SER A 52 -55.93 6.13 -23.55
CA SER A 52 -55.28 6.60 -22.34
C SER A 52 -53.96 7.27 -22.70
N GLU A 53 -53.78 8.52 -22.29
CA GLU A 53 -52.58 9.30 -22.55
C GLU A 53 -51.95 9.75 -21.23
N TYR A 54 -50.64 9.56 -21.11
CA TYR A 54 -49.89 9.93 -19.91
C TYR A 54 -49.12 11.21 -20.13
N ASP A 55 -49.31 12.20 -19.26
CA ASP A 55 -48.53 13.44 -19.27
C ASP A 55 -47.14 13.20 -18.64
N LEU A 56 -46.24 12.65 -19.44
CA LEU A 56 -44.86 12.34 -19.03
C LEU A 56 -44.09 13.56 -18.51
N PRO A 57 -44.17 14.76 -19.14
CA PRO A 57 -43.53 15.97 -18.60
C PRO A 57 -43.98 16.30 -17.17
N LYS A 58 -45.28 16.20 -16.90
CA LYS A 58 -45.83 16.50 -15.57
C LYS A 58 -45.47 15.43 -14.54
N ILE A 59 -45.48 14.15 -14.93
CA ILE A 59 -44.99 13.04 -14.09
C ILE A 59 -43.51 13.27 -13.72
N GLN A 60 -42.67 13.58 -14.71
CA GLN A 60 -41.25 13.84 -14.50
C GLN A 60 -41.04 15.02 -13.53
N GLN A 61 -41.77 16.12 -13.69
CA GLN A 61 -41.64 17.28 -12.80
C GLN A 61 -42.06 16.93 -11.36
N GLN A 62 -43.14 16.16 -11.18
CA GLN A 62 -43.59 15.73 -9.86
C GLN A 62 -42.59 14.78 -9.18
N VAL A 63 -41.98 13.87 -9.94
CA VAL A 63 -40.94 12.97 -9.42
C VAL A 63 -39.70 13.75 -9.00
N LEU A 64 -39.24 14.68 -9.86
CA LEU A 64 -38.08 15.53 -9.55
C LEU A 64 -38.32 16.35 -8.28
N THR A 65 -39.49 16.98 -8.16
CA THR A 65 -39.83 17.86 -7.04
C THR A 65 -40.00 17.10 -5.73
N ARG A 66 -40.65 15.92 -5.76
CA ARG A 66 -40.99 15.18 -4.53
C ARG A 66 -39.86 14.30 -4.00
N PHE A 67 -39.08 13.65 -4.89
CA PHE A 67 -38.11 12.63 -4.46
C PHE A 67 -36.65 13.03 -4.63
N LEU A 68 -36.35 13.88 -5.62
CA LEU A 68 -34.97 14.14 -6.05
C LEU A 68 -34.47 15.54 -5.63
N GLN A 69 -35.37 16.52 -5.55
CA GLN A 69 -35.03 17.88 -5.18
C GLN A 69 -34.57 17.95 -3.72
N GLY A 70 -33.47 18.68 -3.48
CA GLY A 70 -32.89 18.87 -2.15
C GLY A 70 -32.03 17.70 -1.65
N LYS A 71 -31.89 16.62 -2.43
CA LYS A 71 -31.01 15.50 -2.06
C LYS A 71 -29.53 15.91 -2.20
N PRO A 72 -28.69 15.60 -1.20
CA PRO A 72 -27.26 15.88 -1.25
C PRO A 72 -26.53 14.95 -2.22
N LEU A 73 -25.36 15.38 -2.67
CA LEU A 73 -24.37 14.48 -3.25
C LEU A 73 -23.63 13.73 -2.12
N ILE A 74 -23.73 12.41 -2.09
CA ILE A 74 -23.12 11.58 -1.06
C ILE A 74 -21.63 11.37 -1.39
N THR A 75 -20.74 11.73 -0.46
CA THR A 75 -19.29 11.50 -0.59
C THR A 75 -18.85 10.24 0.15
N LEU A 76 -17.92 9.48 -0.45
CA LEU A 76 -17.36 8.22 0.10
C LEU A 76 -16.42 8.41 1.31
N THR A 77 -16.52 9.54 1.99
CA THR A 77 -15.71 9.89 3.16
C THR A 77 -16.35 9.31 4.42
N GLY A 78 -15.55 8.63 5.25
CA GLY A 78 -16.01 8.11 6.55
C GLY A 78 -16.53 6.66 6.55
N ILE A 79 -16.30 5.90 5.47
CA ILE A 79 -16.59 4.46 5.48
C ILE A 79 -15.66 3.78 6.51
N PRO A 80 -16.18 3.01 7.47
CA PRO A 80 -15.34 2.23 8.38
C PRO A 80 -14.66 1.11 7.58
N ILE A 81 -13.45 1.39 7.10
CA ILE A 81 -12.61 0.41 6.41
C ILE A 81 -11.81 -0.32 7.48
N LEU A 82 -12.01 -1.63 7.58
CA LEU A 82 -11.18 -2.48 8.41
C LEU A 82 -9.88 -2.77 7.63
N VAL A 83 -8.84 -1.99 7.89
CA VAL A 83 -7.52 -2.24 7.29
C VAL A 83 -6.85 -3.38 8.05
N THR A 84 -6.69 -4.53 7.41
CA THR A 84 -5.92 -5.63 8.04
C THR A 84 -4.43 -5.26 8.10
N ARG A 85 -3.69 -5.80 9.08
CA ARG A 85 -2.26 -5.47 9.27
C ARG A 85 -1.40 -5.73 8.03
N HIS A 86 -1.81 -6.67 7.17
CA HIS A 86 -1.15 -7.05 5.93
C HIS A 86 -1.47 -6.14 4.74
N GLU A 87 -2.50 -5.29 4.85
CA GLU A 87 -2.89 -4.30 3.83
C GLU A 87 -2.40 -2.90 4.16
N ARG A 88 -1.56 -2.74 5.20
CA ARG A 88 -0.93 -1.45 5.49
C ARG A 88 -0.01 -1.10 4.33
N ASP A 89 -0.31 -0.01 3.66
CA ASP A 89 0.52 0.60 2.64
C ASP A 89 1.79 1.17 3.28
N TYR A 90 2.76 0.27 3.51
CA TYR A 90 4.05 0.65 4.07
C TYR A 90 4.79 1.62 3.15
N GLU A 91 4.55 1.62 1.84
CA GLU A 91 5.15 2.62 0.93
C GLU A 91 4.68 4.03 1.31
N SER A 92 3.38 4.22 1.50
CA SER A 92 2.80 5.50 1.95
C SER A 92 3.20 5.87 3.37
N ILE A 93 3.20 4.91 4.30
CA ILE A 93 3.65 5.12 5.69
C ILE A 93 5.10 5.59 5.71
N LEU A 94 6.00 4.91 4.99
CA LEU A 94 7.42 5.23 4.95
C LEU A 94 7.67 6.59 4.28
N LYS A 95 6.96 6.92 3.19
CA LYS A 95 7.02 8.26 2.57
C LYS A 95 6.57 9.35 3.54
N THR A 96 5.47 9.11 4.25
CA THR A 96 4.92 10.06 5.23
C THR A 96 5.89 10.26 6.40
N VAL A 97 6.50 9.19 6.89
CA VAL A 97 7.51 9.26 7.95
C VAL A 97 8.78 9.97 7.47
N LYS A 98 9.28 9.69 6.26
CA LYS A 98 10.43 10.38 5.65
C LYS A 98 10.18 11.90 5.53
N GLY A 99 8.95 12.31 5.24
CA GLY A 99 8.57 13.72 5.19
C GLY A 99 8.41 14.40 6.55
N LYS A 100 8.08 13.64 7.61
CA LYS A 100 7.83 14.18 8.96
C LYS A 100 9.03 14.11 9.90
N VAL A 101 9.96 13.18 9.68
CA VAL A 101 11.10 12.90 10.56
C VAL A 101 12.36 12.78 9.71
N SER A 102 13.39 13.57 10.02
CA SER A 102 14.68 13.49 9.33
C SER A 102 15.26 12.08 9.43
N GLN A 103 15.67 11.51 8.30
CA GLN A 103 16.22 10.16 8.21
C GLN A 103 17.74 10.22 8.05
N GLU A 104 18.48 9.50 8.90
CA GLU A 104 19.92 9.30 8.76
C GLU A 104 20.22 7.82 8.49
N ARG A 105 21.19 7.54 7.62
CA ARG A 105 21.65 6.18 7.36
C ARG A 105 22.31 5.62 8.62
N LEU A 106 22.01 4.38 8.99
CA LEU A 106 22.72 3.75 10.10
C LEU A 106 24.21 3.58 9.75
N PRO A 107 25.11 3.91 10.68
CA PRO A 107 26.50 3.47 10.60
C PRO A 107 26.57 1.94 10.50
N SER A 108 27.50 1.44 9.69
CA SER A 108 27.73 0.00 9.50
C SER A 108 28.01 -0.72 10.82
N LEU A 109 28.66 -0.05 11.78
CA LEU A 109 28.94 -0.56 13.12
C LEU A 109 27.66 -0.88 13.91
N THR A 110 26.63 -0.04 13.80
CA THR A 110 25.35 -0.25 14.47
C THR A 110 24.58 -1.40 13.81
N LEU A 111 24.70 -1.56 12.49
CA LEU A 111 24.13 -2.72 11.78
C LEU A 111 24.76 -4.04 12.23
N THR A 112 26.09 -4.07 12.36
CA THR A 112 26.80 -5.26 12.87
C THR A 112 26.48 -5.54 14.34
N ALA A 113 26.29 -4.50 15.16
CA ALA A 113 25.88 -4.65 16.54
C ALA A 113 24.44 -5.21 16.63
N LEU A 114 23.50 -4.67 15.85
CA LEU A 114 22.13 -5.20 15.75
C LEU A 114 22.12 -6.65 15.28
N SER A 115 22.93 -7.00 14.28
CA SER A 115 23.04 -8.38 13.80
C SER A 115 23.57 -9.35 14.86
N ARG A 116 24.41 -8.86 15.77
CA ARG A 116 25.00 -9.67 16.84
C ARG A 116 24.10 -9.73 18.07
N ASP A 117 23.36 -8.67 18.35
CA ASP A 117 22.51 -8.56 19.54
C ASP A 117 21.14 -9.24 19.34
N LEU A 118 20.77 -9.59 18.10
CA LEU A 118 19.53 -10.27 17.71
C LEU A 118 19.83 -11.68 17.18
N GLU A 119 20.19 -12.60 18.07
CA GLU A 119 20.54 -13.97 17.68
C GLU A 119 19.30 -14.88 17.58
N SER A 120 18.20 -14.55 18.26
CA SER A 120 16.99 -15.40 18.29
C SER A 120 15.88 -14.89 17.37
N HIS A 121 15.23 -15.82 16.65
CA HIS A 121 14.11 -15.50 15.75
C HIS A 121 12.94 -14.79 16.48
N SER A 122 12.70 -15.12 17.74
CA SER A 122 11.63 -14.48 18.54
C SER A 122 11.94 -13.01 18.78
N GLU A 123 13.18 -12.69 19.18
CA GLU A 123 13.61 -11.32 19.41
C GLU A 123 13.50 -10.46 18.15
N VAL A 124 13.86 -11.02 17.00
CA VAL A 124 13.74 -10.32 15.72
C VAL A 124 12.27 -10.07 15.34
N CYS A 125 11.40 -11.06 15.55
CA CYS A 125 9.97 -10.90 15.28
C CYS A 125 9.33 -9.84 16.17
N ASP A 126 9.72 -9.80 17.45
CA ASP A 126 9.19 -8.84 18.40
C ASP A 126 9.76 -7.43 18.15
N ALA A 127 11.03 -7.34 17.76
CA ALA A 127 11.65 -6.12 17.23
C ALA A 127 10.87 -5.55 16.04
N LEU A 128 10.57 -6.41 15.05
CA LEU A 128 9.85 -6.03 13.85
C LEU A 128 8.45 -5.52 14.18
N LYS A 129 7.70 -6.21 15.07
CA LYS A 129 6.36 -5.78 15.48
C LYS A 129 6.38 -4.43 16.20
N ALA A 130 7.31 -4.24 17.15
CA ALA A 130 7.47 -2.97 17.85
C ALA A 130 7.80 -1.84 16.87
N MET A 131 8.64 -2.13 15.87
CA MET A 131 9.01 -1.19 14.82
C MET A 131 7.86 -0.83 13.90
N GLU A 132 7.08 -1.81 13.44
CA GLU A 132 5.88 -1.59 12.61
C GLU A 132 4.81 -0.77 13.35
N LEU A 133 4.67 -0.99 14.66
CA LEU A 133 3.81 -0.16 15.50
C LEU A 133 4.33 1.28 15.56
N ALA A 134 5.61 1.47 15.87
CA ALA A 134 6.23 2.80 15.92
C ALA A 134 6.09 3.55 14.58
N LEU A 135 6.34 2.89 13.45
CA LEU A 135 6.14 3.44 12.10
C LEU A 135 4.71 3.91 11.87
N GLY A 136 3.73 3.10 12.28
CA GLY A 136 2.31 3.46 12.20
C GLY A 136 2.02 4.76 12.95
N PHE A 137 2.45 4.87 14.21
CA PHE A 137 2.24 6.08 14.99
C PHE A 137 3.00 7.28 14.43
N LEU A 138 4.28 7.11 14.04
CA LEU A 138 5.09 8.18 13.48
C LEU A 138 4.52 8.74 12.18
N SER A 139 3.91 7.90 11.35
CA SER A 139 3.24 8.38 10.14
C SER A 139 2.05 9.28 10.45
N MET A 140 1.38 9.08 11.58
CA MET A 140 0.26 9.92 12.02
C MET A 140 0.75 11.17 12.76
N THR A 141 1.55 11.00 13.81
CA THR A 141 1.89 12.06 14.76
C THR A 141 3.18 12.81 14.42
N GLY A 142 4.04 12.25 13.56
CA GLY A 142 5.44 12.65 13.51
C GLY A 142 6.18 12.26 14.79
N GLY A 143 7.42 12.72 14.93
CA GLY A 143 8.24 12.45 16.12
C GLY A 143 9.48 13.33 16.18
N ASP A 144 10.12 13.35 17.34
CA ASP A 144 11.41 14.01 17.53
C ASP A 144 12.55 13.10 17.03
N THR A 145 13.33 13.60 16.07
CA THR A 145 14.48 12.90 15.49
C THR A 145 15.56 12.57 16.52
N HIS A 146 15.67 13.34 17.61
CA HIS A 146 16.69 13.12 18.64
C HIS A 146 16.25 12.18 19.77
N MET A 147 14.98 11.77 19.79
CA MET A 147 14.50 10.80 20.77
C MET A 147 15.02 9.39 20.42
N PRO A 148 15.45 8.56 21.38
CA PRO A 148 15.72 7.15 21.13
C PRO A 148 14.42 6.34 20.95
N LEU A 149 14.44 5.29 20.13
CA LEU A 149 13.25 4.48 19.86
C LEU A 149 12.69 3.81 21.12
N VAL A 150 13.55 3.34 22.03
CA VAL A 150 13.13 2.82 23.36
C VAL A 150 12.34 3.85 24.13
N ARG A 151 12.80 5.09 24.11
CA ARG A 151 12.16 6.17 24.85
C ARG A 151 10.82 6.51 24.22
N TYR A 152 10.72 6.49 22.89
CA TYR A 152 9.46 6.70 22.19
C TYR A 152 8.43 5.59 22.49
N LEU A 153 8.86 4.32 22.43
CA LEU A 153 8.00 3.17 22.75
C LEU A 153 7.55 3.19 24.23
N GLY A 154 8.47 3.51 25.15
CA GLY A 154 8.21 3.55 26.58
C GLY A 154 7.45 4.79 27.05
N ASP A 155 7.97 5.99 26.80
CA ASP A 155 7.44 7.25 27.35
C ASP A 155 6.22 7.74 26.57
N THR A 156 6.21 7.60 25.24
CA THR A 156 5.14 8.13 24.37
C THR A 156 4.05 7.10 24.12
N LEU A 157 4.43 5.89 23.68
CA LEU A 157 3.47 4.83 23.39
C LEU A 157 3.09 3.98 24.61
N ARG A 158 3.74 4.19 25.77
CA ARG A 158 3.48 3.47 27.03
C ARG A 158 3.55 1.95 26.91
N MET A 159 4.47 1.44 26.09
CA MET A 159 4.69 0.01 25.85
C MET A 159 5.78 -0.60 26.76
N SER A 160 5.88 -0.14 28.02
CA SER A 160 6.98 -0.51 28.93
C SER A 160 7.03 -1.99 29.33
N GLU A 161 5.91 -2.72 29.28
CA GLU A 161 5.84 -4.13 29.70
C GLU A 161 6.25 -5.13 28.60
N GLN A 162 6.39 -4.69 27.34
CA GLN A 162 6.75 -5.57 26.21
C GLN A 162 8.14 -5.28 25.62
N THR A 163 8.89 -4.33 26.20
CA THR A 163 10.07 -3.73 25.56
C THR A 163 11.33 -3.81 26.42
N GLU A 164 11.72 -5.04 26.79
CA GLU A 164 13.07 -5.35 27.29
C GLU A 164 14.11 -5.76 26.21
N PRO A 165 14.00 -5.46 24.89
CA PRO A 165 15.13 -5.72 24.03
C PRO A 165 16.23 -4.67 24.20
N HIS A 166 17.34 -5.08 24.83
CA HIS A 166 18.54 -4.26 25.04
C HIS A 166 19.08 -3.60 23.77
N PHE A 167 18.81 -4.17 22.58
CA PHE A 167 19.27 -3.64 21.29
C PHE A 167 18.56 -2.33 20.87
N LEU A 168 17.33 -2.07 21.35
CA LEU A 168 16.61 -0.84 21.00
C LEU A 168 17.29 0.40 21.61
N LYS A 169 18.08 0.25 22.69
CA LYS A 169 18.81 1.35 23.35
C LYS A 169 19.86 1.99 22.44
N SER A 170 20.38 1.22 21.48
CA SER A 170 21.37 1.68 20.49
C SER A 170 20.72 2.24 19.22
N CYS A 171 19.42 2.05 19.03
CA CYS A 171 18.66 2.60 17.91
C CYS A 171 18.07 3.97 18.28
N CYS A 172 18.72 5.03 17.79
CA CYS A 172 18.05 6.33 17.67
C CYS A 172 16.84 6.21 16.73
N MET A 173 15.88 7.14 16.77
CA MET A 173 14.66 7.13 15.94
C MET A 173 14.98 7.12 14.45
N ILE A 174 15.22 5.92 13.90
CA ILE A 174 15.62 5.69 12.52
C ILE A 174 14.62 4.69 11.93
N PRO A 175 13.47 5.18 11.43
CA PRO A 175 12.37 4.31 11.05
C PRO A 175 12.64 3.41 9.85
N LEU A 176 13.36 3.89 8.84
CA LEU A 176 13.48 3.19 7.56
C LEU A 176 14.60 2.15 7.53
N SER A 177 15.84 2.58 7.75
CA SER A 177 16.99 1.67 7.64
C SER A 177 17.04 0.63 8.75
N VAL A 178 16.52 0.93 9.96
CA VAL A 178 16.36 -0.10 11.01
C VAL A 178 15.26 -1.09 10.63
N TRP A 179 14.11 -0.63 10.11
CA TRP A 179 13.04 -1.54 9.70
C TRP A 179 13.45 -2.44 8.53
N ILE A 180 14.09 -1.87 7.51
CA ILE A 180 14.64 -2.64 6.37
C ILE A 180 15.69 -3.64 6.86
N THR A 181 16.61 -3.21 7.74
CA THR A 181 17.64 -4.11 8.30
C THR A 181 17.02 -5.20 9.18
N LEU A 182 16.07 -4.86 10.04
CA LEU A 182 15.36 -5.81 10.91
C LEU A 182 14.50 -6.78 10.12
N ARG A 183 14.00 -6.39 8.94
CA ARG A 183 13.31 -7.32 8.04
C ARG A 183 14.31 -8.18 7.28
N PHE A 184 15.49 -7.65 6.95
CA PHE A 184 16.59 -8.37 6.30
C PHE A 184 17.31 -9.38 7.22
N LEU A 185 17.47 -9.07 8.51
CA LEU A 185 18.22 -9.88 9.48
C LEU A 185 17.65 -11.31 9.72
N PRO A 186 16.34 -11.51 10.00
CA PRO A 186 15.75 -12.84 10.19
C PRO A 186 15.71 -13.64 8.88
N LEU A 187 15.86 -12.95 7.74
CA LEU A 187 15.90 -13.54 6.42
C LEU A 187 17.25 -14.19 6.09
N SER A 188 18.32 -13.76 6.75
CA SER A 188 19.66 -14.36 6.63
C SER A 188 19.79 -15.64 7.47
N SER A 189 19.07 -15.73 8.59
CA SER A 189 18.93 -16.95 9.38
C SER A 189 17.81 -17.81 8.78
N LEU A 190 18.17 -18.77 7.91
CA LEU A 190 17.28 -19.80 7.37
C LEU A 190 16.21 -20.20 8.39
N LEU A 191 14.91 -20.02 8.10
CA LEU A 191 13.82 -20.88 8.63
C LEU A 191 12.40 -20.60 8.08
N LYS A 192 12.17 -19.60 7.21
CA LYS A 192 10.87 -19.45 6.51
C LYS A 192 11.02 -18.71 5.19
N ASP A 193 10.30 -19.14 4.13
CA ASP A 193 10.30 -18.44 2.85
C ASP A 193 9.72 -17.01 3.03
N PRO A 194 10.57 -15.98 2.92
CA PRO A 194 10.18 -14.62 3.24
C PRO A 194 9.32 -13.96 2.17
N PHE A 195 9.22 -14.59 1.00
CA PHE A 195 8.41 -14.12 -0.12
C PHE A 195 7.17 -14.99 -0.35
N SER A 196 6.74 -15.75 0.66
CA SER A 196 5.49 -16.53 0.61
C SER A 196 4.24 -15.69 0.29
N GLY A 197 4.28 -14.37 0.48
CA GLY A 197 3.21 -13.43 0.09
C GLY A 197 3.35 -12.84 -1.33
N VAL A 198 4.47 -13.06 -2.02
CA VAL A 198 4.70 -12.57 -3.39
C VAL A 198 4.02 -13.51 -4.39
N SER A 199 3.39 -12.97 -5.43
CA SER A 199 2.76 -13.78 -6.48
C SER A 199 3.75 -14.74 -7.15
N ALA A 200 3.28 -15.94 -7.50
CA ALA A 200 4.07 -16.96 -8.19
C ALA A 200 4.62 -16.48 -9.56
N GLU A 201 4.03 -15.42 -10.14
CA GLU A 201 4.50 -14.79 -11.37
C GLU A 201 5.92 -14.20 -11.26
N TYR A 202 6.35 -13.85 -10.04
CA TYR A 202 7.69 -13.29 -9.73
C TYR A 202 8.67 -14.32 -9.13
N GLN A 203 8.29 -15.60 -9.10
CA GLN A 203 9.06 -16.69 -8.50
C GLN A 203 9.50 -17.75 -9.53
N LYS A 204 9.72 -17.36 -10.79
CA LYS A 204 10.26 -18.26 -11.80
C LYS A 204 11.72 -18.58 -11.50
N HIS A 205 12.10 -19.83 -11.80
CA HIS A 205 13.48 -20.28 -11.64
C HIS A 205 14.44 -19.52 -12.55
N LEU A 206 15.67 -19.39 -12.05
CA LEU A 206 16.80 -18.90 -12.82
C LEU A 206 17.39 -20.01 -13.67
N GLU A 207 17.72 -19.67 -14.91
CA GLU A 207 18.47 -20.54 -15.81
C GLU A 207 19.94 -20.63 -15.37
N GLU A 208 20.61 -21.71 -15.76
CA GLU A 208 21.98 -21.97 -15.31
C GLU A 208 22.99 -20.94 -15.87
N GLU A 209 22.71 -20.38 -17.05
CA GLU A 209 23.50 -19.29 -17.63
C GLU A 209 23.34 -18.00 -16.82
N GLN A 210 22.11 -17.66 -16.42
CA GLN A 210 21.83 -16.48 -15.58
C GLN A 210 22.48 -16.60 -14.19
N LYS A 211 22.51 -17.79 -13.60
CA LYS A 211 23.22 -18.02 -12.33
C LYS A 211 24.72 -17.75 -12.45
N LYS A 212 25.37 -18.17 -13.55
CA LYS A 212 26.80 -17.90 -13.79
C LYS A 212 27.09 -16.41 -13.92
N LEU A 213 26.22 -15.67 -14.63
CA LEU A 213 26.33 -14.22 -14.74
C LEU A 213 26.19 -13.54 -13.36
N LEU A 214 25.23 -13.98 -12.55
CA LEU A 214 25.07 -13.52 -11.17
C LEU A 214 26.29 -13.82 -10.30
N GLN A 215 26.91 -14.98 -10.42
CA GLN A 215 28.14 -15.31 -9.69
C GLN A 215 29.28 -14.34 -10.06
N GLY A 216 29.43 -14.03 -11.35
CA GLY A 216 30.38 -13.01 -11.81
C GLY A 216 30.15 -11.66 -11.15
N PHE A 217 28.90 -11.19 -11.12
CA PHE A 217 28.51 -9.96 -10.43
C PHE A 217 28.81 -10.01 -8.92
N ILE A 218 28.49 -11.13 -8.25
CA ILE A 218 28.64 -11.26 -6.80
C ILE A 218 30.11 -11.19 -6.35
N THR A 219 31.03 -11.68 -7.17
CA THR A 219 32.46 -11.68 -6.83
C THR A 219 33.15 -10.32 -6.97
N VAL A 220 32.55 -9.39 -7.72
CA VAL A 220 33.19 -8.10 -8.09
C VAL A 220 32.68 -6.92 -7.25
N GLY A 221 31.41 -6.94 -6.84
CA GLY A 221 30.75 -5.73 -6.31
C GLY A 221 30.51 -5.69 -4.80
N ASN A 222 30.29 -4.48 -4.27
CA ASN A 222 29.66 -4.29 -2.95
C ASN A 222 28.13 -4.41 -3.08
N ILE A 223 27.62 -5.65 -3.03
CA ILE A 223 26.22 -5.98 -3.33
C ILE A 223 25.29 -5.63 -2.16
N ASN A 224 25.81 -5.24 -1.00
CA ASN A 224 25.00 -5.02 0.21
C ASN A 224 23.88 -4.01 -0.03
N THR A 225 24.23 -2.87 -0.63
CA THR A 225 23.25 -1.82 -0.93
C THR A 225 22.23 -2.31 -1.95
N TRP A 226 22.66 -2.97 -3.02
CA TRP A 226 21.77 -3.49 -4.06
C TRP A 226 20.81 -4.55 -3.52
N LEU A 227 21.31 -5.46 -2.69
CA LEU A 227 20.53 -6.55 -2.10
C LEU A 227 19.48 -6.03 -1.11
N LEU A 228 19.81 -4.97 -0.36
CA LEU A 228 18.86 -4.30 0.53
C LEU A 228 17.75 -3.59 -0.26
N GLU A 229 18.09 -2.87 -1.34
CA GLU A 229 17.09 -2.20 -2.18
C GLU A 229 16.19 -3.21 -2.92
N MET A 230 16.77 -4.31 -3.42
CA MET A 230 16.00 -5.41 -4.01
C MET A 230 15.07 -6.06 -2.98
N HIS A 231 15.53 -6.24 -1.75
CA HIS A 231 14.71 -6.76 -0.65
C HIS A 231 13.52 -5.83 -0.35
N GLU A 232 13.78 -4.53 -0.21
CA GLU A 232 12.74 -3.54 0.04
C GLU A 232 11.73 -3.49 -1.10
N PHE A 233 12.21 -3.50 -2.35
CA PHE A 233 11.35 -3.51 -3.54
C PHE A 233 10.41 -4.72 -3.55
N LEU A 234 10.95 -5.92 -3.32
CA LEU A 234 10.18 -7.17 -3.23
C LEU A 234 9.05 -7.07 -2.19
N LEU A 235 9.34 -6.48 -1.03
CA LEU A 235 8.39 -6.43 0.08
C LEU A 235 7.33 -5.34 -0.06
N LEU A 236 7.72 -4.17 -0.56
CA LEU A 236 6.82 -3.01 -0.65
C LEU A 236 6.00 -3.00 -1.94
N ASN A 237 6.61 -3.39 -3.07
CA ASN A 237 5.98 -3.29 -4.37
C ASN A 237 5.38 -4.63 -4.84
N LEU A 238 6.09 -5.74 -4.60
CA LEU A 238 5.69 -7.06 -5.09
C LEU A 238 4.93 -7.91 -4.05
N GLY A 239 4.82 -7.43 -2.81
CA GLY A 239 4.00 -8.06 -1.76
C GLY A 239 2.49 -7.79 -1.90
N SER A 240 2.08 -6.91 -2.82
CA SER A 240 0.67 -6.60 -3.07
C SER A 240 0.05 -7.57 -4.09
N PRO A 241 -1.18 -8.05 -3.89
CA PRO A 241 -1.87 -8.91 -4.86
C PRO A 241 -2.13 -8.25 -6.22
N ARG A 242 -2.00 -6.92 -6.32
CA ARG A 242 -2.13 -6.14 -7.57
C ARG A 242 -0.79 -5.66 -8.13
N ALA A 243 0.32 -6.27 -7.71
CA ALA A 243 1.65 -5.87 -8.17
C ALA A 243 1.79 -5.92 -9.70
N SER A 244 1.16 -6.89 -10.37
CA SER A 244 1.22 -7.10 -11.82
C SER A 244 0.57 -5.99 -12.65
N ASP A 245 -0.34 -5.20 -12.07
CA ASP A 245 -0.93 -4.03 -12.73
C ASP A 245 0.09 -2.89 -12.91
N THR A 246 1.09 -2.83 -12.01
CA THR A 246 2.09 -1.74 -11.96
C THR A 246 3.45 -2.20 -12.46
N TYR A 247 3.84 -3.45 -12.18
CA TYR A 247 5.15 -4.01 -12.49
C TYR A 247 5.02 -5.25 -13.35
N GLY A 248 5.29 -5.11 -14.65
CA GLY A 248 5.22 -6.21 -15.61
C GLY A 248 6.28 -7.29 -15.31
N PRO A 249 5.92 -8.58 -15.13
CA PRO A 249 6.89 -9.65 -14.84
C PRO A 249 7.98 -9.84 -15.91
N HIS A 250 7.78 -9.31 -17.11
CA HIS A 250 8.71 -9.39 -18.24
C HIS A 250 9.69 -8.20 -18.32
N TRP A 251 9.66 -7.26 -17.36
CA TRP A 251 10.61 -6.13 -17.32
C TRP A 251 11.96 -6.56 -16.74
N SER A 252 13.03 -5.85 -17.09
CA SER A 252 14.35 -6.08 -16.52
C SER A 252 14.39 -5.70 -15.04
N VAL A 253 15.00 -6.55 -14.21
CA VAL A 253 15.24 -6.26 -12.79
C VAL A 253 16.11 -5.02 -12.62
N LYS A 254 17.15 -4.90 -13.44
CA LYS A 254 18.13 -3.80 -13.37
C LYS A 254 17.48 -2.45 -13.58
N GLU A 255 16.80 -2.28 -14.71
CA GLU A 255 16.15 -1.02 -15.09
C GLU A 255 15.03 -0.65 -14.10
N THR A 256 14.24 -1.63 -13.66
CA THR A 256 13.15 -1.40 -12.72
C THR A 256 13.66 -0.94 -11.36
N LEU A 257 14.68 -1.61 -10.82
CA LEU A 257 15.26 -1.25 -9.54
C LEU A 257 16.05 0.07 -9.63
N ALA A 258 16.76 0.33 -10.73
CA ALA A 258 17.42 1.62 -10.96
C ALA A 258 16.40 2.77 -10.94
N ALA A 259 15.31 2.65 -11.70
CA ALA A 259 14.23 3.64 -11.69
C ALA A 259 13.56 3.79 -10.31
N TYR A 260 13.46 2.72 -9.54
CA TYR A 260 12.95 2.74 -8.16
C TYR A 260 13.91 3.47 -7.20
N MET A 261 15.22 3.25 -7.34
CA MET A 261 16.26 3.92 -6.55
C MET A 261 16.36 5.41 -6.90
N ASP A 262 16.23 5.77 -8.18
CA ASP A 262 16.18 7.15 -8.63
C ASP A 262 15.02 7.93 -7.99
N ARG A 263 13.82 7.32 -7.92
CA ARG A 263 12.66 7.89 -7.23
C ARG A 263 12.89 8.10 -5.74
N LYS A 264 13.80 7.33 -5.13
CA LYS A 264 14.18 7.48 -3.71
C LYS A 264 15.32 8.48 -3.49
N GLU A 265 15.92 8.99 -4.56
CA GLU A 265 17.15 9.79 -4.54
C GLU A 265 18.35 9.00 -3.98
N VAL A 266 18.38 7.68 -4.21
CA VAL A 266 19.48 6.80 -3.83
C VAL A 266 20.31 6.49 -5.07
N GLN A 267 21.61 6.78 -5.01
CA GLN A 267 22.53 6.49 -6.11
C GLN A 267 22.65 4.98 -6.34
N VAL A 268 22.47 4.57 -7.60
CA VAL A 268 22.70 3.19 -8.04
C VAL A 268 24.20 2.89 -7.93
N PRO A 269 24.61 1.77 -7.30
CA PRO A 269 26.02 1.42 -7.19
C PRO A 269 26.65 1.26 -8.58
N PRO A 270 27.86 1.80 -8.83
CA PRO A 270 28.51 1.74 -10.14
C PRO A 270 28.78 0.29 -10.57
N ASP A 271 29.02 -0.62 -9.62
CA ASP A 271 29.21 -2.05 -9.88
C ASP A 271 27.95 -2.70 -10.47
N VAL A 272 26.75 -2.26 -10.03
CA VAL A 272 25.47 -2.76 -10.55
C VAL A 272 25.27 -2.28 -11.97
N GLU A 273 25.52 -1.00 -12.24
CA GLU A 273 25.38 -0.43 -13.57
C GLU A 273 26.29 -1.15 -14.59
N ALA A 274 27.52 -1.43 -14.19
CA ALA A 274 28.54 -2.02 -15.04
C ALA A 274 28.44 -3.54 -15.22
N SER A 275 27.94 -4.27 -14.22
CA SER A 275 28.08 -5.74 -14.20
C SER A 275 26.84 -6.54 -13.82
N PHE A 276 25.73 -5.89 -13.42
CA PHE A 276 24.49 -6.61 -13.19
C PHE A 276 23.87 -7.06 -14.53
N PRO A 277 23.43 -8.33 -14.68
CA PRO A 277 22.93 -8.86 -15.94
C PRO A 277 21.59 -8.23 -16.36
N ASP A 278 21.49 -7.81 -17.61
CA ASP A 278 20.28 -7.17 -18.15
C ASP A 278 19.18 -8.20 -18.46
N GLU A 279 19.56 -9.47 -18.64
CA GLU A 279 18.70 -10.59 -19.03
C GLU A 279 17.80 -11.10 -17.89
N ILE A 280 18.01 -10.64 -16.66
CA ILE A 280 17.23 -11.07 -15.50
C ILE A 280 15.93 -10.28 -15.46
N LEU A 281 14.82 -11.01 -15.55
CA LEU A 281 13.49 -10.44 -15.56
C LEU A 281 12.88 -10.36 -14.16
N LEU A 282 11.94 -9.44 -13.95
CA LEU A 282 11.17 -9.33 -12.70
C LEU A 282 10.50 -10.66 -12.34
N SER A 283 10.12 -11.47 -13.32
CA SER A 283 9.56 -12.81 -13.05
C SER A 283 10.51 -13.73 -12.27
N GLN A 284 11.81 -13.44 -12.20
CA GLN A 284 12.84 -14.24 -11.55
C GLN A 284 13.45 -13.55 -10.31
N ILE A 285 12.99 -12.33 -9.97
CA ILE A 285 13.60 -11.47 -8.94
C ILE A 285 13.69 -12.13 -7.55
N VAL A 286 12.69 -12.93 -7.17
CA VAL A 286 12.69 -13.65 -5.88
C VAL A 286 13.82 -14.67 -5.84
N GLU A 287 13.98 -15.45 -6.90
CA GLU A 287 15.03 -16.47 -7.00
C GLU A 287 16.42 -15.82 -7.16
N THR A 288 16.52 -14.68 -7.85
CA THR A 288 17.73 -13.84 -7.88
C THR A 288 18.14 -13.42 -6.48
N TRP A 289 17.20 -12.89 -5.70
CA TRP A 289 17.48 -12.49 -4.33
C TRP A 289 17.95 -13.65 -3.45
N LYS A 290 17.22 -14.79 -3.50
CA LYS A 290 17.57 -16.00 -2.74
C LYS A 290 18.98 -16.48 -3.08
N PHE A 291 19.29 -16.59 -4.39
CA PHE A 291 20.59 -17.02 -4.87
C PHE A 291 21.74 -16.09 -4.45
N THR A 292 21.54 -14.77 -4.55
CA THR A 292 22.55 -13.79 -4.13
C THR A 292 22.85 -13.89 -2.63
N VAL A 293 21.84 -14.11 -1.79
CA VAL A 293 22.02 -14.24 -0.33
C VAL A 293 22.75 -15.51 0.03
N THR A 294 22.34 -16.66 -0.52
CA THR A 294 22.97 -17.96 -0.23
C THR A 294 24.42 -17.99 -0.69
N TYR A 295 24.68 -17.54 -1.92
CA TYR A 295 26.03 -17.55 -2.47
C TYR A 295 26.97 -16.60 -1.73
N LYS A 296 26.46 -15.44 -1.28
CA LYS A 296 27.21 -14.51 -0.46
C LYS A 296 27.52 -15.08 0.93
N GLN A 297 26.60 -15.82 1.54
CA GLN A 297 26.86 -16.52 2.82
C GLN A 297 27.92 -17.61 2.67
N GLU A 298 27.87 -18.37 1.57
CA GLU A 298 28.87 -19.40 1.26
C GLU A 298 30.26 -18.80 0.98
N TRP A 299 30.34 -17.61 0.38
CA TRP A 299 31.61 -16.91 0.10
C TRP A 299 32.21 -16.15 1.29
N MET A 300 31.40 -15.75 2.26
CA MET A 300 31.87 -15.02 3.45
C MET A 300 32.21 -15.95 4.64
N MET A 301 31.97 -17.25 4.51
CA MET A 301 32.50 -18.29 5.40
C MET A 301 33.84 -18.80 4.90
#